data_AF-A0A1M6X640-F1
#
_entry.id   AF-A0A1M6X640-F1
#
_cell.length_a   1.000
_cell.length_b   1.000
_cell.length_c   1.000
_cell.angle_alpha   90.00
_cell.angle_beta   90.00
_cell.angle_gamma   90.00
#
_symmetry.space_group_name_H-M   'P 1'
#
loop_
_entity.id
_entity.type
_entity.pdbx_description
1 polymer ?
#
loop_
_entity_poly.entity_id
_entity_poly.type
_entity_poly.pdbx_seq_one_letter_code
_entity_poly.pdbx_strand_id
1 'polypeptide(L)'
;MRKFLMITTAILVLFIVGYFTFLYNATYSEGFRSGELIKVSNKGVAFKTWEGEISQGISGAQIFSFSVMDSEEKVILDLKEMEGQYVQVKYVERYRTFPWWGDTRYFITDVKKVNSPFKIK
;
A
#
# COMPACT_ATOMS: atom_id res chain seq x y z
N MET A 1 -40.43 -4.26 -20.48
CA MET A 1 -39.12 -4.94 -20.51
C MET A 1 -37.94 -3.96 -20.52
N ARG A 2 -37.78 -3.07 -21.52
CA ARG A 2 -36.65 -2.11 -21.58
C ARG A 2 -36.49 -1.21 -20.34
N LYS A 3 -37.59 -0.69 -19.78
CA LYS A 3 -37.57 0.14 -18.55
C LYS A 3 -37.13 -0.66 -17.31
N PHE A 4 -37.55 -1.92 -17.18
CA PHE A 4 -37.15 -2.80 -16.08
C PHE A 4 -35.67 -3.19 -16.16
N LEU A 5 -35.19 -3.51 -17.37
CA LEU A 5 -33.76 -3.72 -17.64
C LEU A 5 -32.93 -2.48 -17.31
N MET A 6 -33.35 -1.28 -17.72
CA MET A 6 -32.63 -0.04 -17.38
C MET A 6 -32.59 0.23 -15.87
N ILE A 7 -33.72 0.05 -15.16
CA ILE A 7 -33.77 0.28 -13.70
C ILE A 7 -32.89 -0.74 -12.96
N THR A 8 -32.97 -2.02 -13.32
CA THR A 8 -32.14 -3.07 -12.70
C THR A 8 -30.66 -2.85 -12.97
N THR A 9 -30.27 -2.49 -14.19
CA THR A 9 -28.89 -2.13 -14.51
C THR A 9 -28.43 -0.89 -13.74
N ALA A 10 -29.25 0.16 -13.63
CA ALA A 10 -28.91 1.36 -12.88
C ALA A 10 -28.69 1.07 -11.38
N ILE A 11 -29.56 0.24 -10.78
CA ILE A 11 -29.41 -0.19 -9.39
C ILE A 11 -28.11 -0.98 -9.20
N LEU A 12 -27.80 -1.92 -10.10
CA LEU A 12 -26.58 -2.71 -10.04
C LEU A 12 -25.33 -1.82 -10.13
N VAL A 13 -25.31 -0.87 -11.06
CA VAL A 13 -24.22 0.11 -11.19
C VAL A 13 -24.07 0.94 -9.92
N LEU A 14 -25.19 1.39 -9.32
CA LEU A 14 -25.16 2.16 -8.08
C LEU A 14 -24.58 1.35 -6.91
N PHE A 15 -24.93 0.06 -6.79
CA PHE A 15 -24.34 -0.82 -5.79
C PHE A 15 -22.84 -1.03 -6.02
N ILE A 16 -22.41 -1.22 -7.27
CA ILE A 16 -20.99 -1.36 -7.62
C ILE A 16 -20.24 -0.09 -7.23
N VAL A 17 -20.72 1.08 -7.65
CA VAL A 17 -20.09 2.37 -7.32
C VAL A 17 -20.05 2.59 -5.81
N GLY A 18 -21.14 2.30 -5.10
CA GLY A 18 -21.19 2.40 -3.64
C GLY A 18 -20.19 1.48 -2.94
N TYR A 19 -20.07 0.23 -3.41
CA TYR A 19 -19.13 -0.74 -2.87
C TYR A 19 -17.67 -0.31 -3.08
N PHE A 20 -17.29 0.12 -4.29
CA PHE A 20 -15.95 0.60 -4.57
C PHE A 20 -15.62 1.89 -3.81
N THR A 21 -16.59 2.81 -3.69
CA THR A 21 -16.43 4.04 -2.90
C THR A 21 -16.19 3.73 -1.43
N PHE A 22 -16.95 2.78 -0.86
CA PHE A 22 -16.72 2.32 0.51
C PHE A 22 -15.33 1.71 0.67
N LEU A 23 -14.92 0.79 -0.21
CA LEU A 23 -13.59 0.17 -0.12
C LEU A 23 -12.44 1.15 -0.30
N TYR A 24 -12.61 2.20 -1.10
CA TYR A 24 -11.58 3.21 -1.30
C TYR A 24 -11.37 4.09 -0.06
N ASN A 25 -12.45 4.44 0.64
CA ASN A 25 -12.41 5.35 1.78
C ASN A 25 -12.31 4.64 3.14
N ALA A 26 -12.75 3.39 3.24
CA ALA A 26 -12.75 2.65 4.49
C ALA A 26 -11.35 2.12 4.81
N THR A 27 -10.77 2.65 5.89
CA THR A 27 -9.50 2.20 6.47
C THR A 27 -9.79 1.17 7.57
N TYR A 28 -9.19 -0.01 7.47
CA TYR A 28 -9.33 -1.06 8.48
C TYR A 28 -8.46 -0.78 9.71
N SER A 29 -7.20 -0.42 9.49
CA SER A 29 -6.27 -0.05 10.54
C SER A 29 -5.27 0.99 10.03
N GLU A 30 -4.65 1.73 10.92
CA GLU A 30 -3.50 2.59 10.61
C GLU A 30 -2.43 2.40 11.66
N GLY A 31 -1.17 2.60 11.29
CA GLY A 31 -0.07 2.39 12.21
C GLY A 31 1.29 2.70 11.63
N PHE A 32 2.33 2.31 12.38
CA PHE A 32 3.72 2.51 12.03
C PHE A 32 4.48 1.18 12.05
N ARG A 33 5.39 1.00 11.10
CA ARG A 33 6.35 -0.10 11.09
C ARG A 33 7.74 0.45 10.88
N SER A 34 8.71 -0.07 11.61
CA SER A 34 10.11 0.32 11.47
C SER A 34 10.95 -0.89 11.10
N GLY A 35 11.97 -0.67 10.26
CA GLY A 35 12.92 -1.69 9.86
C GLY A 35 13.83 -1.18 8.75
N GLU A 36 14.68 -2.06 8.24
CA GLU A 36 15.56 -1.76 7.12
C GLU A 36 14.80 -1.88 5.80
N LEU A 37 14.81 -0.83 4.98
CA LEU A 37 14.19 -0.86 3.66
C LEU A 37 15.05 -1.67 2.71
N ILE A 38 14.63 -2.90 2.42
CA ILE A 38 15.43 -3.86 1.66
C ILE A 38 15.09 -3.89 0.16
N LYS A 39 13.93 -3.33 -0.21
CA LYS A 39 13.46 -3.35 -1.59
C LYS A 39 12.44 -2.26 -1.85
N VAL A 40 12.60 -1.59 -2.98
CA VAL A 40 11.56 -0.77 -3.60
C VAL A 40 11.49 -1.14 -5.08
N SER A 41 10.34 -1.63 -5.55
CA SER A 41 10.20 -2.14 -6.91
C SER A 41 8.90 -1.69 -7.57
N ASN A 42 8.97 -1.27 -8.82
CA ASN A 42 7.81 -1.08 -9.68
C ASN A 42 7.60 -2.34 -10.52
N LYS A 43 6.59 -3.14 -10.18
CA LYS A 43 6.36 -4.44 -10.80
C LYS A 43 4.91 -4.59 -11.25
N GLY A 44 4.66 -5.65 -12.02
CA GLY A 44 3.37 -5.91 -12.65
C GLY A 44 3.45 -5.99 -14.18
N VAL A 45 2.43 -6.59 -14.78
CA VAL A 45 2.35 -6.86 -16.23
C VAL A 45 1.33 -5.95 -16.90
N ALA A 46 0.07 -6.05 -16.49
CA ALA A 46 -1.01 -5.21 -17.03
C ALA A 46 -1.11 -3.85 -16.30
N PHE A 47 -0.93 -3.87 -14.98
CA PHE A 47 -0.88 -2.68 -14.14
C PHE A 47 0.46 -2.68 -13.42
N LYS A 48 1.17 -1.56 -13.46
CA LYS A 48 2.42 -1.37 -12.72
C LYS A 48 2.07 -0.77 -11.36
N THR A 49 2.57 -1.38 -10.29
CA THR A 49 2.38 -0.90 -8.92
C THR A 49 3.72 -0.79 -8.21
N TRP A 50 3.79 0.12 -7.24
CA TRP A 50 4.96 0.29 -6.39
C TRP A 50 4.84 -0.56 -5.14
N GLU A 51 5.81 -1.45 -4.96
CA GLU A 51 5.84 -2.42 -3.88
C GLU A 51 7.17 -2.31 -3.14
N GLY A 52 7.12 -2.33 -1.81
CA GLY A 52 8.30 -2.26 -0.98
C GLY A 52 8.30 -3.31 0.12
N GLU A 53 9.49 -3.60 0.64
CA GLU A 53 9.69 -4.57 1.70
C GLU A 53 10.62 -3.98 2.76
N ILE A 54 10.21 -4.12 4.03
CA ILE A 54 11.03 -3.76 5.18
C ILE A 54 11.37 -5.02 5.97
N SER A 55 12.65 -5.14 6.31
CA SER A 55 13.21 -6.16 7.19
C SER A 55 13.12 -5.72 8.65
N GLN A 56 12.32 -6.45 9.44
CA GLN A 56 12.14 -6.27 10.87
C GLN A 56 12.87 -7.42 11.60
N GLY A 57 13.81 -7.10 12.49
CA GLY A 57 14.48 -8.08 13.35
C GLY A 57 15.91 -8.47 12.93
N ILE A 58 16.50 -9.40 13.69
CA ILE A 58 17.89 -9.82 13.52
C ILE A 58 17.99 -10.65 12.24
N SER A 59 18.82 -10.21 11.29
CA SER A 59 19.10 -10.89 10.02
C SER A 59 17.91 -11.01 9.05
N GLY A 60 16.90 -10.14 9.15
CA GLY A 60 15.78 -10.09 8.19
C GLY A 60 14.78 -11.23 8.26
N ALA A 61 14.64 -11.83 9.44
CA ALA A 61 13.70 -12.93 9.68
C ALA A 61 12.22 -12.55 9.50
N GLN A 62 11.83 -11.28 9.71
CA GLN A 62 10.45 -10.82 9.54
C GLN A 62 10.37 -9.74 8.45
N ILE A 63 9.82 -10.10 7.30
CA ILE A 63 9.62 -9.18 6.19
C ILE A 63 8.21 -8.59 6.27
N PHE A 64 8.13 -7.27 6.25
CA PHE A 64 6.89 -6.52 6.08
C PHE A 64 6.82 -6.00 4.64
N SER A 65 6.00 -6.66 3.82
CA SER A 65 5.67 -6.19 2.48
C SER A 65 4.55 -5.17 2.52
N PHE A 66 4.69 -4.10 1.74
CA PHE A 66 3.71 -3.04 1.59
C PHE A 66 3.62 -2.55 0.15
N SER A 67 2.55 -1.84 -0.14
CA SER A 67 2.29 -1.21 -1.43
C SER A 67 2.25 0.30 -1.28
N VAL A 68 2.45 1.03 -2.36
CA VAL A 68 2.34 2.49 -2.40
C VAL A 68 1.41 2.85 -3.55
N MET A 69 0.43 3.70 -3.27
CA MET A 69 -0.47 4.21 -4.31
C MET A 69 0.33 5.11 -5.27
N ASP A 70 0.08 5.00 -6.57
CA ASP A 70 0.75 5.85 -7.58
C ASP A 70 0.52 7.35 -7.35
N SER A 71 -0.57 7.73 -6.66
CA SER A 71 -0.85 9.11 -6.27
C SER A 71 0.13 9.68 -5.23
N GLU A 72 0.88 8.82 -4.53
CA GLU A 72 1.81 9.20 -3.46
C GLU A 72 3.24 9.38 -4.01
N GLU A 73 3.40 10.24 -5.03
CA GLU A 73 4.69 10.44 -5.73
C GLU A 73 5.84 10.79 -4.77
N LYS A 74 5.56 11.63 -3.76
CA LYS A 74 6.54 12.00 -2.72
C LYS A 74 7.03 10.78 -1.95
N VAL A 75 6.12 9.91 -1.51
CA VAL A 75 6.48 8.69 -0.76
C VAL A 75 7.32 7.75 -1.62
N ILE A 76 6.97 7.61 -2.90
CA ILE A 76 7.73 6.78 -3.84
C ILE A 76 9.16 7.29 -4.01
N LEU A 77 9.33 8.62 -4.15
CA LEU A 77 10.66 9.24 -4.25
C LEU A 77 11.47 9.06 -2.96
N ASP A 78 10.85 9.37 -1.81
CA ASP A 78 11.48 9.23 -0.50
C ASP A 78 11.93 7.77 -0.24
N LEU A 79 11.10 6.79 -0.60
CA LEU A 79 11.44 5.37 -0.47
C LEU A 79 12.62 4.96 -1.36
N LYS A 80 12.69 5.45 -2.60
CA LYS A 80 13.82 5.17 -3.50
C LYS A 80 15.13 5.75 -2.97
N GLU A 81 15.09 6.96 -2.43
CA GLU A 81 16.28 7.61 -1.88
C GLU A 81 16.76 6.93 -0.57
N MET A 82 15.82 6.41 0.22
CA MET A 82 16.09 5.75 1.49
C MET A 82 16.29 4.23 1.38
N GLU A 83 16.42 3.67 0.16
CA GLU A 83 16.70 2.25 -0.03
C GLU A 83 18.01 1.83 0.67
N GLY A 84 18.00 0.70 1.36
CA GLY A 84 19.10 0.23 2.21
C GLY A 84 19.25 0.97 3.54
N GLN A 85 18.36 1.92 3.86
CA GLN A 85 18.39 2.65 5.12
C GLN A 85 17.34 2.10 6.10
N TYR A 86 17.57 2.34 7.39
CA TYR A 86 16.59 2.06 8.41
C TYR A 86 15.53 3.17 8.45
N VAL A 87 14.27 2.79 8.22
CA VAL A 87 13.15 3.71 8.06
C VAL A 87 11.98 3.32 8.95
N GLN A 88 11.13 4.30 9.25
CA GLN A 88 9.80 4.09 9.78
C GLN A 88 8.79 4.50 8.70
N VAL A 89 7.88 3.60 8.37
CA VAL A 89 6.77 3.85 7.44
C VAL A 89 5.46 3.96 8.20
N LYS A 90 4.64 4.95 7.83
CA LYS A 90 3.24 5.04 8.24
C LYS A 90 2.39 4.32 7.20
N TYR A 91 1.58 3.36 7.64
CA TYR A 91 0.71 2.60 6.76
C TYR A 91 -0.76 2.78 7.12
N VAL A 92 -1.60 2.61 6.11
CA VAL A 92 -3.04 2.42 6.23
C VAL A 92 -3.37 1.04 5.66
N GLU A 93 -3.96 0.19 6.48
CA GLU A 93 -4.50 -1.10 6.05
C GLU A 93 -5.89 -0.92 5.47
N ARG A 94 -6.08 -1.35 4.22
CA ARG A 94 -7.39 -1.38 3.57
C ARG A 94 -8.05 -2.74 3.73
N TYR A 95 -9.38 -2.80 3.69
CA TYR A 95 -10.13 -4.06 3.74
C TYR A 95 -9.75 -5.01 2.59
N ARG A 96 -9.49 -4.45 1.41
CA ARG A 96 -9.14 -5.20 0.21
C ARG A 96 -8.23 -4.36 -0.69
N THR A 97 -7.41 -5.02 -1.49
CA THR A 97 -6.66 -4.42 -2.60
C THR A 97 -7.10 -5.02 -3.93
N PHE A 98 -6.76 -4.33 -5.02
CA PHE A 98 -6.95 -4.79 -6.39
C PHE A 98 -5.63 -4.73 -7.16
N PRO A 99 -5.48 -5.50 -8.25
CA PRO A 99 -4.22 -5.56 -9.00
C PRO A 99 -3.71 -4.23 -9.58
N TRP A 100 -4.58 -3.22 -9.68
CA TRP A 100 -4.23 -1.87 -10.14
C TRP A 100 -3.98 -0.86 -9.01
N TRP A 101 -4.10 -1.27 -7.74
CA TRP A 101 -3.75 -0.45 -6.58
C TRP A 101 -2.45 -0.92 -5.94
N GLY A 102 -2.28 -2.24 -5.77
CA GLY A 102 -1.09 -2.81 -5.17
C GLY A 102 -1.27 -4.28 -4.78
N ASP A 103 -0.16 -4.96 -4.50
CA ASP A 103 -0.15 -6.38 -4.15
C ASP A 103 -0.61 -6.65 -2.71
N THR A 104 -0.45 -5.67 -1.82
CA THR A 104 -0.73 -5.82 -0.39
C THR A 104 -1.92 -4.97 0.04
N ARG A 105 -2.41 -5.21 1.27
CA ARG A 105 -3.43 -4.36 1.90
C ARG A 105 -2.84 -3.19 2.67
N TYR A 106 -1.52 -3.13 2.81
CA TYR A 106 -0.82 -2.12 3.59
C TYR A 106 -0.29 -1.03 2.66
N PHE A 107 -0.94 0.12 2.65
CA PHE A 107 -0.57 1.24 1.81
C PHE A 107 0.21 2.27 2.60
N ILE A 108 1.43 2.57 2.16
CA ILE A 108 2.28 3.57 2.83
C ILE A 108 1.84 4.97 2.44
N THR A 109 1.71 5.82 3.46
CA THR A 109 1.30 7.22 3.33
C THR A 109 2.40 8.19 3.73
N ASP A 110 3.41 7.74 4.48
CA ASP A 110 4.56 8.56 4.87
C ASP A 110 5.76 7.66 5.19
N VAL A 111 6.97 8.18 4.96
CA VAL A 111 8.23 7.50 5.30
C VAL A 111 9.20 8.47 5.94
N LYS A 112 9.87 8.02 6.99
CA LYS A 112 10.89 8.79 7.71
C LYS A 112 12.11 7.94 7.96
N LYS A 113 13.29 8.50 7.69
CA LYS A 113 14.55 7.92 8.13
C LYS A 113 14.63 7.94 9.65
N VAL A 114 14.96 6.80 10.26
CA VAL A 114 15.15 6.69 11.72
C VAL A 114 16.44 5.95 12.01
N ASN A 115 17.02 6.17 13.19
CA ASN A 115 18.23 5.44 13.57
C ASN A 115 17.89 3.97 13.87
N SER A 116 18.69 3.06 13.32
CA SER A 116 18.57 1.64 13.67
C SER A 116 18.82 1.46 15.17
N PRO A 117 17.96 0.73 15.90
CA PRO A 117 18.19 0.39 17.29
C PRO A 117 19.35 -0.60 17.45
N PHE A 118 19.78 -1.24 16.36
CA PHE A 118 20.84 -2.25 16.34
C PHE A 118 22.23 -1.66 16.08
N LYS A 119 22.47 -0.36 16.36
CA LYS A 119 23.83 0.21 16.29
C LYS A 119 24.75 -0.56 17.24
N ILE A 120 25.55 -1.46 16.69
CA ILE A 120 26.79 -1.93 17.32
C ILE A 120 27.68 -0.70 17.39
N LYS A 121 27.95 -0.25 18.63
CA LYS A 121 28.96 0.78 18.90
C LYS A 121 30.34 0.28 18.55
#